data_AF-A0A5P9QER2-F1
#
_entry.id   AF-A0A5P9QER2-F1
#
_cell.length_a   1.000
_cell.length_b   1.000
_cell.length_c   1.000
_cell.angle_alpha   90.00
_cell.angle_beta   90.00
_cell.angle_gamma   90.00
#
_symmetry.space_group_name_H-M   'P 1'
#
loop_
_entity.id
_entity.type
_entity.pdbx_description
1 polymer ?
#
loop_
_entity_poly.entity_id
_entity_poly.type
_entity_poly.pdbx_seq_one_letter_code
_entity_poly.pdbx_strand_id
1 'polypeptide(L)' 'MTLELSNVATLPITLWPGMKIGQMCFFRLSSPAEHPYGSEAYGSRYQGQRGPTASRSWQSFHRTEV' A
#
# COMPACT_ATOMS: atom_id res chain seq x y z
N MET A 1 -6.16 3.56 0.47
CA MET A 1 -4.96 2.86 0.98
C MET A 1 -5.40 1.50 1.48
N THR A 2 -4.61 0.46 1.26
CA THR A 2 -4.82 -0.85 1.90
C THR A 2 -4.15 -0.82 3.26
N LEU A 3 -4.82 -1.29 4.31
CA LEU A 3 -4.26 -1.41 5.66
C LEU A 3 -3.94 -2.87 5.95
N GLU A 4 -2.76 -3.13 6.48
CA GLU A 4 -2.39 -4.43 7.04
C GLU A 4 -2.60 -4.37 8.56
N LEU A 5 -3.45 -5.25 9.08
CA LEU A 5 -3.87 -5.23 10.48
C LEU A 5 -3.49 -6.56 11.13
N SER A 6 -2.82 -6.49 12.27
CA SER A 6 -2.46 -7.64 13.09
C SER A 6 -2.93 -7.42 14.53
N ASN A 7 -3.56 -8.44 15.09
CA ASN A 7 -3.87 -8.47 16.51
C ASN A 7 -2.76 -9.24 17.24
N VAL A 8 -2.00 -8.54 18.08
CA VAL A 8 -0.94 -9.13 18.91
C VAL A 8 -1.36 -9.33 20.37
N ALA A 9 -2.59 -8.97 20.72
CA ALA A 9 -3.15 -9.20 22.05
C ALA A 9 -3.69 -10.63 22.18
N THR A 10 -3.92 -11.06 23.43
CA THR A 10 -4.49 -12.38 23.75
C THR A 10 -6.02 -12.43 23.59
N LEU A 11 -6.66 -11.28 23.37
CA LEU A 11 -8.11 -11.16 23.23
C LEU A 11 -8.50 -10.65 21.84
N PRO A 12 -9.65 -11.08 21.29
CA PRO A 12 -10.20 -10.53 20.05
C PRO A 12 -10.46 -9.01 20.15
N ILE A 13 -10.24 -8.30 19.05
CA ILE A 13 -10.50 -6.86 18.94
C ILE A 13 -11.60 -6.64 17.90
N THR A 14 -12.68 -5.96 18.30
CA THR A 14 -13.73 -5.55 17.36
C THR A 14 -13.32 -4.31 16.59
N LEU A 15 -13.36 -4.39 15.26
CA LEU A 15 -13.14 -3.25 14.37
C LEU A 15 -14.48 -2.76 13.84
N TRP A 16 -14.71 -1.45 13.92
CA TRP A 16 -15.95 -0.83 13.44
C TRP A 16 -15.72 -0.06 12.16
N PRO A 17 -16.53 -0.27 11.10
CA PRO A 17 -16.51 0.60 9.93
C PRO A 17 -16.69 2.07 10.33
N GLY A 18 -15.77 2.94 9.90
CA GLY A 18 -15.78 4.37 10.23
C GLY A 18 -15.02 4.77 11.50
N MET A 19 -14.47 3.83 12.27
CA MET A 19 -13.60 4.18 13.39
C MET A 19 -12.30 4.86 12.92
N LYS A 20 -11.74 5.72 13.77
CA LYS A 20 -10.38 6.23 13.56
C LYS A 20 -9.39 5.07 13.70
N ILE A 21 -8.72 4.70 12.62
CA ILE A 21 -7.84 3.52 12.55
C ILE A 21 -6.37 3.88 12.27
N GLY A 22 -6.07 5.15 11.98
CA GLY A 22 -4.75 5.64 11.67
C GLY A 22 -4.75 7.13 11.36
N GLN A 23 -3.59 7.66 10.98
CA GLN A 23 -3.37 9.06 10.62
C GLN A 23 -2.41 9.15 9.43
N MET A 24 -2.49 10.25 8.68
CA MET A 24 -1.57 10.53 7.58
C MET A 24 -0.59 11.61 8.00
N CYS A 25 0.68 11.38 7.71
CA CYS A 25 1.74 12.37 7.83
C CYS A 25 2.36 12.59 6.44
N PHE A 26 2.62 13.84 6.09
CA PHE A 26 3.14 14.22 4.78
C PHE A 26 4.56 14.75 4.91
N PHE A 27 5.43 14.33 3.99
CA PHE A 27 6.80 14.81 3.89
C PHE A 27 7.00 15.48 2.54
N ARG A 28 7.69 16.62 2.55
CA ARG A 28 8.01 17.35 1.32
C ARG A 28 9.21 16.71 0.62
N LEU A 29 9.07 16.43 -0.68
CA LEU A 29 10.18 16.05 -1.54
C LEU A 29 11.06 17.28 -1.85
N SER A 30 12.34 17.06 -2.14
CA SER A 30 13.28 18.11 -2.54
C SER A 30 12.89 18.79 -3.87
N SER A 31 12.27 18.05 -4.78
CA SER A 31 11.72 18.50 -6.07
C SER A 31 10.50 17.64 -6.46
N PRO A 32 9.73 18.02 -7.51
CA PRO A 32 8.72 17.14 -8.08
C PRO A 32 9.31 15.80 -8.55
N ALA A 33 8.59 14.70 -8.35
CA ALA A 33 9.00 13.40 -8.88
C ALA A 33 8.90 13.40 -10.41
N GLU A 34 9.97 12.95 -11.09
CA GLU A 34 10.04 12.88 -12.55
C GLU A 34 8.98 11.94 -13.16
N HIS A 35 8.80 10.78 -12.53
CA HIS A 35 7.76 9.82 -12.87
C HIS A 35 6.94 9.49 -11.61
N PRO A 36 5.83 10.20 -11.35
CA PRO A 36 5.00 9.96 -10.17
C PRO A 36 4.34 8.56 -10.20
N TYR A 37 3.86 8.10 -9.05
CA TYR A 37 3.11 6.85 -8.97
C TYR A 37 1.90 6.87 -9.92
N GLY A 38 1.68 5.77 -10.64
CA GLY A 38 0.67 5.68 -11.70
C GLY A 38 1.19 6.02 -13.10
N SER A 39 2.40 6.56 -13.24
CA SER A 39 3.04 6.74 -14.54
C SER A 39 3.38 5.40 -15.20
N GLU A 40 3.43 5.40 -16.54
CA GLU A 40 3.72 4.21 -17.34
C GLU A 40 5.15 3.68 -17.14
N ALA A 41 6.09 4.57 -16.78
CA ALA A 41 7.52 4.26 -16.67
C ALA A 41 7.86 3.16 -15.65
N TYR A 42 7.14 3.09 -14.53
CA TYR A 42 7.51 2.22 -13.39
C TYR A 42 6.51 1.10 -13.07
N GLY A 43 5.57 0.80 -13.96
CA GLY A 43 4.68 -0.36 -13.80
C GLY A 43 3.87 -0.34 -12.50
N SER A 44 3.30 0.81 -12.14
CA SER A 44 2.57 1.00 -10.88
C SER A 44 1.38 0.05 -10.76
N ARG A 45 1.34 -0.77 -9.70
CA ARG A 45 0.41 -1.90 -9.61
C ARG A 45 -0.98 -1.58 -9.08
N TYR A 46 -1.17 -0.47 -8.37
CA TYR A 46 -2.39 -0.21 -7.58
C TYR A 46 -2.98 1.20 -7.77
N GLN A 47 -2.64 1.89 -8.85
CA GLN A 47 -3.25 3.18 -9.19
C GLN A 47 -4.77 3.03 -9.32
N GLY A 48 -5.54 3.91 -8.69
CA GLY A 48 -7.01 3.91 -8.77
C GLY A 48 -7.73 2.87 -7.91
N GLN A 49 -7.05 2.18 -6.99
CA GLN A 49 -7.69 1.18 -6.12
C GLN A 49 -8.84 1.75 -5.28
N ARG A 50 -9.94 1.01 -5.19
CA ARG A 50 -11.15 1.39 -4.42
C ARG A 50 -11.33 0.60 -3.12
N GLY A 51 -10.55 -0.45 -2.92
CA GLY A 51 -10.59 -1.31 -1.74
C GLY A 51 -9.25 -2.03 -1.51
N PRO A 52 -9.22 -3.06 -0.65
CA PRO A 52 -8.01 -3.83 -0.36
C PRO A 52 -7.68 -4.76 -1.53
N THR A 53 -7.04 -4.21 -2.55
CA THR A 53 -6.62 -4.98 -3.74
C THR A 53 -5.58 -6.02 -3.31
N ALA A 54 -5.83 -7.29 -3.64
CA ALA A 54 -4.89 -8.38 -3.35
C ALA A 54 -3.54 -8.16 -4.03
N SER A 55 -2.50 -8.81 -3.48
CA SER A 55 -1.13 -8.67 -3.96
C SER A 55 -0.99 -8.99 -5.45
N ARG A 56 -0.25 -8.13 -6.14
CA ARG A 56 0.21 -8.29 -7.53
C ARG A 56 1.73 -8.47 -7.59
N SER A 57 2.35 -8.95 -6.52
CA SER A 57 3.82 -9.16 -6.45
C SER A 57 4.35 -10.11 -7.53
N TRP A 58 3.50 -10.99 -8.05
CA TRP A 58 3.80 -11.89 -9.16
C TRP A 58 4.00 -11.16 -10.51
N GLN A 59 3.47 -9.95 -10.68
CA GLN A 59 3.67 -9.15 -11.90
C GLN A 59 5.12 -8.65 -11.95
N SER A 60 5.84 -8.97 -13.02
CA SER A 60 7.28 -8.66 -13.14
C SER A 60 8.13 -9.28 -12.02
N PHE A 61 7.71 -10.42 -11.48
CA PHE A 61 8.51 -11.18 -10.52
C PHE A 61 9.72 -11.80 -11.23
N HIS A 62 10.90 -11.64 -10.63
CA HIS A 62 12.16 -12.18 -11.13
C HIS A 62 12.91 -12.88 -10.01
N ARG A 63 13.46 -14.06 -10.29
CA ARG A 63 14.32 -14.81 -9.37
C ARG A 63 15.66 -15.02 -10.06
N THR A 64 16.72 -14.45 -9.49
CA THR A 64 18.10 -14.70 -9.94
C THR A 64 18.57 -16.04 -9.36
N GLU A 65 19.14 -16.90 -10.19
CA GLU A 65 19.89 -18.06 -9.70
C GLU A 65 21.29 -17.58 -9.28
N VAL A 66 21.67 -17.90 -8.03
CA VAL A 66 22.98 -17.56 -7.43
C VAL A 66 23.80 -18.82 -7.31
#